data_AF-A0A420VRP8-F1
#
_entry.id   AF-A0A420VRP8-F1
#
_cell.length_a   1.000
_cell.length_b   1.000
_cell.length_c   1.000
_cell.angle_alpha   90.00
_cell.angle_beta   90.00
_cell.angle_gamma   90.00
#
_symmetry.space_group_name_H-M   'P 1'
#
loop_
_entity.id
_entity.type
_entity.pdbx_description
1 polymer ?
#
loop_
_entity_poly.entity_id
_entity_poly.type
_entity_poly.pdbx_seq_one_letter_code
_entity_poly.pdbx_strand_id
1 'polypeptide(L)'
;MATMYSLFFGVLFVAVLFLGGIGNSAIEREVAEDQPRSMAMGARPGQADRTENFRENIVNIAVQEIGIGEATGNNDGKRVEEYLAYTGLGKGYAWCAAFVSWCYGQAGLPVPRNAWSPALFPMARHYKKEQVEEDAVRPADLFAIYNHRLRRIDHVGIVRKIERNWILTVEGNVADRVVSKRRAVSAIYAFSNWLD
;
A
#
# COMPACT_ATOMS: atom_id res chain seq x y z
N MET A 1 -56.22 9.88 -0.86
CA MET A 1 -56.38 11.31 -0.51
C MET A 1 -55.13 12.04 -0.98
N ALA A 2 -55.30 12.92 -1.96
CA ALA A 2 -54.29 13.88 -2.43
C ALA A 2 -53.97 14.89 -1.29
N THR A 3 -52.79 15.49 -1.18
CA THR A 3 -52.31 16.57 -2.05
C THR A 3 -50.88 16.99 -1.65
N MET A 4 -50.05 17.29 -2.65
CA MET A 4 -48.87 18.19 -2.57
C MET A 4 -49.32 19.61 -2.20
N TYR A 5 -48.45 20.47 -1.65
CA TYR A 5 -48.21 21.83 -2.15
C TYR A 5 -46.95 22.46 -1.56
N SER A 6 -46.30 23.26 -2.41
CA SER A 6 -45.01 23.91 -2.25
C SER A 6 -45.17 25.41 -1.96
N LEU A 7 -44.05 26.04 -1.57
CA LEU A 7 -43.56 27.38 -1.96
C LEU A 7 -44.03 28.68 -1.25
N PHE A 8 -43.08 29.64 -1.32
CA PHE A 8 -43.10 31.11 -1.17
C PHE A 8 -42.92 31.69 0.25
N PHE A 9 -41.75 32.26 0.57
CA PHE A 9 -41.24 33.63 0.31
C PHE A 9 -41.82 34.67 1.26
N GLY A 10 -40.95 35.29 2.06
CA GLY A 10 -41.30 36.41 2.93
C GLY A 10 -40.06 37.19 3.33
N VAL A 11 -39.65 38.11 2.47
CA VAL A 11 -38.65 39.15 2.76
C VAL A 11 -39.30 40.15 3.72
N LEU A 12 -38.68 40.42 4.87
CA LEU A 12 -38.95 41.65 5.62
C LEU A 12 -37.63 42.35 5.92
N PHE A 13 -37.45 43.47 5.23
CA PHE A 13 -36.35 44.41 5.33
C PHE A 13 -36.71 45.45 6.39
N VAL A 14 -35.92 45.57 7.46
CA VAL A 14 -35.97 46.76 8.32
C VAL A 14 -34.54 47.22 8.55
N ALA A 15 -34.20 48.32 7.89
CA ALA A 15 -33.00 49.10 8.14
C ALA A 15 -33.22 49.95 9.40
N VAL A 16 -32.29 49.87 10.35
CA VAL A 16 -32.13 50.91 11.38
C VAL A 16 -30.67 51.36 11.33
N LEU A 17 -30.49 52.59 10.84
CA LEU A 17 -29.27 53.37 10.93
C LEU A 17 -29.21 54.00 12.32
N PHE A 18 -28.13 53.75 13.06
CA PHE A 18 -27.69 54.65 14.12
C PHE A 18 -26.22 55.02 13.91
N LEU A 19 -26.02 56.30 13.64
CA LEU A 19 -24.76 57.05 13.74
C LEU A 19 -24.41 57.28 15.22
N GLY A 20 -23.12 57.28 15.54
CA GLY A 20 -22.59 57.96 16.73
C GLY A 20 -21.63 57.09 17.54
N GLY A 21 -20.35 57.45 17.52
CA GLY A 21 -19.25 56.70 18.12
C GLY A 21 -19.06 56.88 19.62
N ILE A 22 -18.12 56.08 20.17
CA ILE A 22 -16.88 56.46 20.88
C ILE A 22 -16.36 55.18 21.57
N GLY A 23 -15.05 54.92 21.45
CA GLY A 23 -14.29 54.23 22.51
C GLY A 23 -13.69 52.87 22.15
N ASN A 24 -12.39 52.89 21.82
CA ASN A 24 -11.34 51.89 22.00
C ASN A 24 -11.73 50.41 22.14
N SER A 25 -11.18 49.56 21.25
CA SER A 25 -10.13 48.57 21.58
C SER A 25 -9.87 47.65 20.37
N ALA A 26 -8.61 47.56 19.96
CA ALA A 26 -7.95 46.44 19.27
C ALA A 26 -8.61 45.84 18.01
N ILE A 27 -8.11 46.32 16.86
CA ILE A 27 -7.94 45.60 15.59
C ILE A 27 -7.06 44.36 15.92
N GLU A 28 -7.38 43.13 15.50
CA GLU A 28 -7.02 42.61 14.19
C GLU A 28 -7.90 41.42 13.78
N ARG A 29 -8.41 41.51 12.54
CA ARG A 29 -8.81 40.37 11.73
C ARG A 29 -7.54 39.69 11.24
N GLU A 30 -7.37 38.41 11.51
CA GLU A 30 -6.58 37.54 10.65
C GLU A 30 -7.54 36.69 9.81
N VAL A 31 -7.74 37.16 8.57
CA VAL A 31 -7.95 36.28 7.42
C VAL A 31 -6.60 36.26 6.72
N ALA A 32 -5.89 35.15 6.82
CA ALA A 32 -4.74 34.80 5.98
C ALA A 32 -4.85 33.28 5.76
N GLU A 33 -5.41 32.87 4.62
CA GLU A 33 -4.69 32.65 3.38
C GLU A 33 -3.95 31.30 3.42
N ASP A 34 -4.67 30.33 2.85
CA ASP A 34 -4.17 29.04 2.39
C ASP A 34 -2.97 29.27 1.46
N GLN A 35 -1.77 28.99 1.96
CA GLN A 35 -0.57 28.91 1.13
C GLN A 35 0.15 27.58 1.38
N PRO A 36 0.49 26.83 0.31
CA PRO A 36 1.19 25.57 0.42
C PRO A 36 2.61 25.83 0.94
N ARG A 37 3.02 25.10 1.98
CA ARG A 37 4.40 25.11 2.46
C ARG A 37 5.32 24.68 1.33
N SER A 38 5.99 25.68 0.77
CA SER A 38 7.08 25.59 -0.18
C SER A 38 8.10 24.56 0.28
N MET A 39 8.52 23.72 -0.66
CA MET A 39 9.62 22.77 -0.51
C MET A 39 10.85 23.46 0.10
N ALA A 40 11.21 23.08 1.32
CA ALA A 40 12.53 23.33 1.87
C ALA A 40 13.53 22.46 1.10
N MET A 41 14.11 23.05 0.06
CA MET A 41 15.19 22.47 -0.72
C MET A 41 16.43 22.36 0.21
N GLY A 42 16.63 21.20 0.84
CA GLY A 42 17.87 20.93 1.58
C GLY A 42 17.81 19.99 2.80
N ALA A 43 16.63 19.61 3.31
CA ALA A 43 16.57 18.61 4.39
C ALA A 43 16.73 17.20 3.79
N ARG A 44 17.80 16.48 4.17
CA ARG A 44 17.87 15.04 3.87
C ARG A 44 16.72 14.35 4.61
N PRO A 45 15.86 13.58 3.93
CA PRO A 45 14.74 12.91 4.57
C PRO A 45 15.23 12.06 5.73
N GLY A 46 14.49 12.04 6.84
CA GLY A 46 14.79 11.20 7.99
C GLY A 46 14.79 9.72 7.60
N GLN A 47 15.34 8.84 8.45
CA GLN A 47 15.33 7.41 8.15
C GLN A 47 13.91 6.86 7.98
N ALA A 48 12.97 7.29 8.82
CA ALA A 48 11.56 6.94 8.71
C ALA A 48 10.96 7.40 7.36
N ASP A 49 11.19 8.65 6.96
CA ASP A 49 10.71 9.17 5.67
C ASP A 49 11.28 8.38 4.48
N ARG A 50 12.55 7.96 4.56
CA ARG A 50 13.15 7.12 3.52
C ARG A 50 12.48 5.73 3.47
N THR A 51 12.21 5.13 4.62
CA THR A 51 11.53 3.83 4.67
C THR A 51 10.10 3.92 4.12
N GLU A 52 9.34 4.98 4.45
CA GLU A 52 8.01 5.18 3.86
C GLU A 52 8.06 5.33 2.34
N ASN A 53 9.02 6.10 1.83
CA ASN A 53 9.23 6.23 0.39
C ASN A 53 9.52 4.86 -0.28
N PHE A 54 10.31 4.00 0.37
CA PHE A 54 10.52 2.64 -0.15
C PHE A 54 9.23 1.81 -0.13
N ARG A 55 8.45 1.87 0.96
CA ARG A 55 7.17 1.15 1.07
C ARG A 55 6.22 1.54 -0.05
N GLU A 56 6.03 2.83 -0.26
CA GLU A 56 5.16 3.36 -1.32
C GLU A 56 5.67 2.95 -2.72
N ASN A 57 6.97 3.07 -2.96
CA ASN A 57 7.56 2.72 -4.25
C ASN A 57 7.40 1.24 -4.58
N ILE A 58 7.67 0.33 -3.63
CA ILE A 58 7.52 -1.12 -3.83
C ILE A 58 6.07 -1.45 -4.18
N VAL A 59 5.10 -0.87 -3.45
CA VAL A 59 3.68 -1.09 -3.70
C VAL A 59 3.27 -0.55 -5.07
N ASN A 60 3.73 0.65 -5.44
CA ASN A 60 3.42 1.24 -6.73
C ASN A 60 3.96 0.41 -7.90
N ILE A 61 5.19 -0.09 -7.79
CA ILE A 61 5.80 -1.00 -8.76
C ILE A 61 4.94 -2.27 -8.88
N ALA A 62 4.62 -2.92 -7.75
CA ALA A 62 3.82 -4.14 -7.77
C ALA A 62 2.44 -3.92 -8.41
N VAL A 63 1.77 -2.80 -8.09
CA VAL A 63 0.46 -2.44 -8.64
C VAL A 63 0.50 -2.27 -10.16
N GLN A 64 1.57 -1.72 -10.72
CA GLN A 64 1.73 -1.54 -12.17
C GLN A 64 1.83 -2.88 -12.92
N GLU A 65 2.24 -3.96 -12.25
CA GLU A 65 2.34 -5.28 -12.85
C GLU A 65 1.02 -6.07 -12.83
N ILE A 66 -0.05 -5.56 -12.19
CA ILE A 66 -1.35 -6.23 -12.15
C ILE A 66 -1.86 -6.47 -13.59
N GLY A 67 -2.24 -7.71 -13.88
CA GLY A 67 -2.72 -8.13 -15.19
C GLY A 67 -1.63 -8.74 -16.09
N ILE A 68 -0.35 -8.59 -15.75
CA ILE A 68 0.72 -9.36 -16.40
C ILE A 68 0.51 -10.84 -16.09
N GLY A 69 0.53 -11.65 -17.14
CA GLY A 69 0.39 -13.09 -17.05
C GLY A 69 1.43 -13.83 -17.87
N GLU A 70 1.43 -15.14 -17.69
CA GLU A 70 2.23 -16.06 -18.46
C GLU A 70 1.81 -16.05 -19.93
N ALA A 71 2.77 -16.27 -20.84
CA ALA A 71 2.49 -16.28 -22.26
C ALA A 71 1.69 -17.52 -22.68
N THR A 72 2.01 -18.69 -22.12
CA THR A 72 1.38 -19.97 -22.48
C THR A 72 0.83 -20.74 -21.28
N GLY A 73 0.91 -20.20 -20.06
CA GLY A 73 0.51 -20.89 -18.83
C GLY A 73 1.53 -21.93 -18.35
N ASN A 74 2.79 -21.81 -18.79
CA ASN A 74 3.88 -22.73 -18.45
C ASN A 74 5.01 -22.01 -17.71
N ASN A 75 4.65 -21.08 -16.82
CA ASN A 75 5.57 -20.19 -16.09
C ASN A 75 6.55 -19.46 -17.04
N ASP A 76 6.02 -18.88 -18.10
CA ASP A 76 6.80 -18.31 -19.21
C ASP A 76 6.29 -16.93 -19.65
N GLY A 77 7.03 -16.28 -20.54
CA GLY A 77 6.66 -14.99 -21.10
C GLY A 77 7.59 -13.88 -20.66
N LYS A 78 7.79 -12.89 -21.54
CA LYS A 78 8.86 -11.88 -21.42
C LYS A 78 8.96 -11.26 -20.01
N ARG A 79 7.85 -10.78 -19.47
CA ARG A 79 7.83 -10.12 -18.14
C ARG A 79 7.99 -11.11 -16.99
N VAL A 80 7.37 -12.30 -17.07
CA VAL A 80 7.55 -13.36 -16.06
C VAL A 80 9.00 -13.82 -15.99
N GLU A 81 9.65 -13.94 -17.14
CA GLU A 81 11.07 -14.29 -17.27
C GLU A 81 11.99 -13.20 -16.71
N GLU A 82 11.62 -11.91 -16.81
CA GLU A 82 12.35 -10.82 -16.13
C GLU A 82 12.32 -10.97 -14.60
N TYR A 83 11.18 -11.37 -14.02
CA TYR A 83 11.08 -11.65 -12.58
C TYR A 83 11.99 -12.81 -12.17
N LEU A 84 11.91 -13.92 -12.91
CA LEU A 84 12.72 -15.12 -12.66
C LEU A 84 14.22 -14.82 -12.79
N ALA A 85 14.61 -14.11 -13.86
CA ALA A 85 16.00 -13.74 -14.12
C ALA A 85 16.58 -12.85 -13.02
N TYR A 86 15.77 -11.97 -12.40
CA TYR A 86 16.23 -11.18 -11.26
C TYR A 86 16.74 -12.05 -10.11
N THR A 87 16.13 -13.20 -9.89
CA THR A 87 16.54 -14.20 -8.89
C THR A 87 17.49 -15.28 -9.43
N GLY A 88 17.96 -15.15 -10.67
CA GLY A 88 18.90 -16.07 -11.30
C GLY A 88 18.28 -17.33 -11.90
N LEU A 89 16.95 -17.37 -12.08
CA LEU A 89 16.24 -18.47 -12.72
C LEU A 89 15.86 -18.16 -14.18
N GLY A 90 15.69 -19.20 -15.00
CA GLY A 90 15.06 -19.10 -16.31
C GLY A 90 13.55 -19.35 -16.24
N LYS A 91 12.87 -19.45 -17.39
CA LYS A 91 11.45 -19.79 -17.50
C LYS A 91 11.11 -21.19 -16.96
N GLY A 92 9.84 -21.44 -16.68
CA GLY A 92 9.31 -22.74 -16.26
C GLY A 92 9.21 -22.92 -14.75
N TYR A 93 9.83 -22.05 -13.96
CA TYR A 93 9.75 -22.08 -12.50
C TYR A 93 8.60 -21.23 -11.98
N ALA A 94 7.98 -21.67 -10.88
CA ALA A 94 7.04 -20.84 -10.13
C ALA A 94 7.71 -19.50 -9.74
N TRP A 95 6.96 -18.41 -9.87
CA TRP A 95 7.55 -17.06 -9.92
C TRP A 95 6.96 -16.09 -8.89
N CYS A 96 6.14 -16.55 -7.93
CA CYS A 96 5.58 -15.68 -6.88
C CYS A 96 6.66 -14.98 -6.04
N ALA A 97 7.67 -15.72 -5.55
CA ALA A 97 8.78 -15.16 -4.77
C ALA A 97 9.77 -14.34 -5.63
N ALA A 98 9.95 -14.74 -6.89
CA ALA A 98 10.75 -13.99 -7.85
C ALA A 98 10.12 -12.63 -8.15
N PHE A 99 8.80 -12.57 -8.32
CA PHE A 99 8.04 -11.34 -8.52
C PHE A 99 8.20 -10.36 -7.35
N VAL A 100 8.00 -10.80 -6.11
CA VAL A 100 8.12 -9.89 -4.96
C VAL A 100 9.57 -9.43 -4.75
N SER A 101 10.53 -10.32 -4.97
CA SER A 101 11.96 -9.97 -4.96
C SER A 101 12.28 -8.92 -6.03
N TRP A 102 11.75 -9.10 -7.24
CA TRP A 102 11.91 -8.16 -8.35
C TRP A 102 11.32 -6.79 -8.00
N CYS A 103 10.13 -6.72 -7.37
CA CYS A 103 9.53 -5.45 -6.94
C CYS A 103 10.44 -4.69 -5.97
N TYR A 104 11.03 -5.38 -5.00
CA TYR A 104 12.02 -4.78 -4.08
C TYR A 104 13.28 -4.33 -4.82
N GLY A 105 13.77 -5.13 -5.78
CA GLY A 105 14.90 -4.77 -6.64
C GLY A 105 14.67 -3.51 -7.47
N GLN A 106 13.48 -3.37 -8.07
CA GLN A 106 13.09 -2.18 -8.84
C GLN A 106 12.98 -0.95 -7.94
N ALA A 107 12.64 -1.11 -6.65
CA ALA A 107 12.66 -0.03 -5.67
C ALA A 107 14.09 0.34 -5.20
N GLY A 108 15.13 -0.31 -5.73
CA GLY A 108 16.53 -0.05 -5.38
C GLY A 108 17.04 -0.82 -4.16
N LEU A 109 16.30 -1.82 -3.68
CA LEU A 109 16.68 -2.62 -2.52
C LEU A 109 17.33 -3.94 -2.95
N PRO A 110 18.50 -4.31 -2.38
CA PRO A 110 19.19 -5.53 -2.76
C PRO A 110 18.53 -6.80 -2.22
N VAL A 111 17.64 -6.67 -1.23
CA VAL A 111 16.95 -7.79 -0.56
C VAL A 111 15.47 -7.47 -0.34
N PRO A 112 14.59 -8.49 -0.30
CA PRO A 112 14.87 -9.90 -0.56
C PRO A 112 15.16 -10.17 -2.05
N ARG A 113 15.98 -11.20 -2.31
CA ARG A 113 16.35 -11.63 -3.66
C ARG A 113 16.46 -13.15 -3.74
N ASN A 114 15.31 -13.83 -3.72
CA ASN A 114 15.26 -15.30 -3.76
C ASN A 114 13.96 -15.78 -4.43
N ALA A 115 14.03 -16.86 -5.21
CA ALA A 115 12.87 -17.44 -5.89
C ALA A 115 12.11 -18.48 -5.05
N TRP A 116 12.59 -18.80 -3.84
CA TRP A 116 11.99 -19.80 -2.97
C TRP A 116 11.22 -19.13 -1.83
N SER A 117 9.89 -19.23 -1.86
CA SER A 117 9.00 -18.53 -0.92
C SER A 117 9.40 -18.66 0.56
N PRO A 118 9.78 -19.84 1.10
CA PRO A 118 10.25 -19.95 2.49
C PRO A 118 11.46 -19.08 2.84
N ALA A 119 12.39 -18.82 1.90
CA ALA A 119 13.58 -18.01 2.16
C ALA A 119 13.26 -16.52 2.39
N LEU A 120 12.08 -16.06 1.97
CA LEU A 120 11.63 -14.67 2.18
C LEU A 120 11.08 -14.46 3.60
N PHE A 121 10.98 -15.53 4.37
CA PHE A 121 10.43 -15.59 5.71
C PHE A 121 11.48 -16.17 6.68
N PRO A 122 12.65 -15.51 6.85
CA PRO A 122 13.58 -15.88 7.91
C PRO A 122 13.01 -15.44 9.26
N MET A 123 13.29 -16.21 10.30
CA MET A 123 12.73 -15.97 11.65
C MET A 123 13.06 -14.57 12.20
N ALA A 124 14.21 -13.99 11.82
CA ALA A 124 14.61 -12.64 12.21
C ALA A 124 13.75 -11.52 11.60
N ARG A 125 13.00 -11.81 10.53
CA ARG A 125 12.10 -10.85 9.85
C ARG A 125 10.63 -11.17 10.08
N HIS A 126 10.31 -12.26 10.78
CA HIS A 126 8.93 -12.62 11.07
C HIS A 126 8.30 -11.64 12.03
N TYR A 127 7.08 -11.24 11.71
CA TYR A 127 6.20 -10.68 12.73
C TYR A 127 5.87 -11.76 13.75
N LYS A 128 6.03 -11.42 15.04
CA LYS A 128 5.44 -12.18 16.13
C LYS A 128 3.93 -11.98 16.12
N LYS A 129 3.21 -12.91 16.76
CA LYS A 129 1.75 -12.87 16.81
C LYS A 129 1.24 -11.57 17.43
N GLU A 130 1.88 -11.12 18.51
CA GLU A 130 1.51 -9.91 19.23
C GLU A 130 1.63 -8.67 18.34
N GLN A 131 2.68 -8.60 17.51
CA GLN A 131 2.88 -7.49 16.57
C GLN A 131 1.78 -7.45 15.49
N VAL A 132 1.29 -8.61 15.04
CA VAL A 132 0.18 -8.66 14.08
C VAL A 132 -1.12 -8.22 14.74
N GLU A 133 -1.35 -8.60 16.00
CA GLU A 133 -2.53 -8.19 16.79
C GLU A 133 -2.51 -6.69 17.16
N GLU A 134 -1.33 -6.09 17.25
CA GLU A 134 -1.10 -4.65 17.47
C GLU A 134 -1.03 -3.83 16.17
N ASP A 135 -1.56 -4.37 15.05
CA ASP A 135 -1.63 -3.70 13.75
C ASP A 135 -0.26 -3.24 13.18
N ALA A 136 0.84 -3.91 13.53
CA ALA A 136 2.18 -3.54 13.09
C ALA A 136 2.50 -3.91 11.62
N VAL A 137 1.59 -4.59 10.91
CA VAL A 137 1.74 -4.93 9.49
C VAL A 137 1.53 -3.70 8.62
N ARG A 138 2.41 -3.48 7.66
CA ARG A 138 2.50 -2.26 6.86
C ARG A 138 2.49 -2.56 5.37
N PRO A 139 2.15 -1.57 4.52
CA PRO A 139 2.37 -1.69 3.08
C PRO A 139 3.82 -2.07 2.75
N ALA A 140 4.00 -2.85 1.68
CA ALA A 140 5.24 -3.50 1.26
C ALA A 140 5.69 -4.71 2.09
N ASP A 141 5.13 -5.00 3.26
CA ASP A 141 5.43 -6.24 3.97
C ASP A 141 5.02 -7.45 3.12
N LEU A 142 5.73 -8.56 3.31
CA LEU A 142 5.40 -9.80 2.63
C LEU A 142 4.45 -10.63 3.48
N PHE A 143 3.50 -11.31 2.85
CA PHE A 143 2.64 -12.28 3.52
C PHE A 143 2.85 -13.68 2.92
N ALA A 144 2.71 -14.72 3.73
CA ALA A 144 2.87 -16.10 3.34
C ALA A 144 1.56 -16.90 3.43
N ILE A 145 1.38 -17.83 2.49
CA ILE A 145 0.39 -18.91 2.60
C ILE A 145 1.13 -20.23 2.76
N TYR A 146 0.71 -21.00 3.76
CA TYR A 146 1.26 -22.31 4.04
C TYR A 146 0.50 -23.39 3.28
N ASN A 147 1.23 -24.32 2.68
CA ASN A 147 0.66 -25.51 2.06
C ASN A 147 0.91 -26.72 2.95
N HIS A 148 -0.16 -27.28 3.51
CA HIS A 148 -0.07 -28.42 4.42
C HIS A 148 0.44 -29.70 3.74
N ARG A 149 0.21 -29.89 2.43
CA ARG A 149 0.71 -31.05 1.69
C ARG A 149 2.21 -30.97 1.47
N LEU A 150 2.70 -29.78 1.09
CA LEU A 150 4.12 -29.53 0.88
C LEU A 150 4.89 -29.27 2.18
N ARG A 151 4.17 -29.06 3.30
CA ARG A 151 4.70 -28.77 4.63
C ARG A 151 5.67 -27.57 4.64
N ARG A 152 5.33 -26.53 3.89
CA ARG A 152 6.12 -25.31 3.77
C ARG A 152 5.28 -24.12 3.32
N ILE A 153 5.87 -22.93 3.42
CA ILE A 153 5.38 -21.76 2.69
C ILE A 153 5.46 -22.06 1.20
N ASP A 154 4.32 -21.92 0.54
CA ASP A 154 4.16 -22.23 -0.88
C ASP A 154 3.97 -20.96 -1.70
N HIS A 155 3.30 -19.97 -1.11
CA HIS A 155 2.96 -18.74 -1.78
C HIS A 155 3.34 -17.51 -0.96
N VAL A 156 3.73 -16.46 -1.67
CA VAL A 156 4.08 -15.16 -1.12
C VAL A 156 3.48 -14.05 -1.99
N GLY A 157 3.12 -12.93 -1.36
CA GLY A 157 2.77 -11.70 -2.05
C GLY A 157 3.10 -10.48 -1.21
N ILE A 158 2.80 -9.30 -1.75
CA ILE A 158 3.04 -8.01 -1.12
C ILE A 158 1.74 -7.49 -0.51
N VAL A 159 1.79 -6.99 0.72
CA VAL A 159 0.71 -6.21 1.33
C VAL A 159 0.68 -4.84 0.67
N ARG A 160 -0.43 -4.51 0.01
CA ARG A 160 -0.67 -3.19 -0.60
C ARG A 160 -1.29 -2.22 0.41
N LYS A 161 -2.25 -2.70 1.19
CA LYS A 161 -3.02 -1.89 2.14
C LYS A 161 -3.60 -2.78 3.24
N ILE A 162 -3.75 -2.23 4.43
CA ILE A 162 -4.43 -2.86 5.56
C ILE A 162 -5.80 -2.20 5.73
N GLU A 163 -6.83 -3.01 5.93
CA GLU A 163 -8.22 -2.61 6.12
C GLU A 163 -8.86 -3.41 7.27
N ARG A 164 -8.58 -2.97 8.51
CA ARG A 164 -8.99 -3.69 9.74
C ARG A 164 -8.46 -5.14 9.69
N ASN A 165 -9.34 -6.14 9.78
CA ASN A 165 -9.01 -7.57 9.75
C ASN A 165 -8.69 -8.10 8.35
N TRP A 166 -8.49 -7.23 7.36
CA TRP A 166 -8.24 -7.59 5.98
C TRP A 166 -6.99 -6.89 5.45
N ILE A 167 -6.34 -7.53 4.50
CA ILE A 167 -5.29 -6.93 3.69
C ILE A 167 -5.72 -6.93 2.22
N LEU A 168 -5.41 -5.86 1.51
CA LEU A 168 -5.32 -5.85 0.07
C LEU A 168 -3.88 -6.20 -0.31
N THR A 169 -3.73 -7.06 -1.31
CA THR A 169 -2.46 -7.68 -1.66
C THR A 169 -2.19 -7.55 -3.15
N VAL A 170 -0.93 -7.65 -3.55
CA VAL A 170 -0.53 -7.88 -4.93
C VAL A 170 0.34 -9.13 -4.99
N GLU A 171 0.02 -10.04 -5.90
CA GLU A 171 0.54 -11.40 -5.89
C GLU A 171 0.85 -11.85 -7.31
N GLY A 172 2.08 -12.30 -7.57
CA GLY A 172 2.45 -12.96 -8.82
C GLY A 172 2.12 -14.45 -8.80
N ASN A 173 2.04 -15.08 -9.98
CA ASN A 173 1.82 -16.51 -10.19
C ASN A 173 0.53 -17.04 -9.52
N VAL A 174 -0.49 -16.20 -9.38
CA VAL A 174 -1.83 -16.62 -8.96
C VAL A 174 -2.69 -16.77 -10.20
N ALA A 175 -3.09 -18.00 -10.53
CA ALA A 175 -3.76 -18.29 -11.81
C ALA A 175 -2.98 -17.69 -13.00
N ASP A 176 -1.68 -17.98 -12.99
CA ASP A 176 -0.70 -17.67 -14.03
C ASP A 176 -0.54 -16.17 -14.32
N ARG A 177 -0.88 -15.31 -13.34
CA ARG A 177 -0.82 -13.86 -13.49
C ARG A 177 -0.56 -13.11 -12.19
N VAL A 178 -0.29 -11.82 -12.31
CA VAL A 178 -0.27 -10.86 -11.21
C VAL A 178 -1.69 -10.37 -10.95
N VAL A 179 -2.17 -10.52 -9.72
CA VAL A 179 -3.51 -10.10 -9.30
C VAL A 179 -3.46 -9.28 -8.03
N SER A 180 -4.52 -8.51 -7.80
CA SER A 180 -4.82 -7.94 -6.49
C SER A 180 -5.92 -8.74 -5.80
N LYS A 181 -5.73 -9.13 -4.54
CA LYS A 181 -6.74 -9.87 -3.75
C LYS A 181 -6.95 -9.23 -2.39
N ARG A 182 -8.17 -9.42 -1.87
CA ARG A 182 -8.52 -9.12 -0.48
C ARG A 182 -8.44 -10.41 0.33
N ARG A 183 -7.66 -10.42 1.41
CA ARG A 183 -7.44 -11.60 2.27
C ARG A 183 -7.68 -11.24 3.72
N ALA A 184 -8.28 -12.15 4.48
CA ALA A 184 -8.39 -11.98 5.92
C ALA A 184 -7.02 -12.15 6.55
N VAL A 185 -6.66 -11.30 7.52
CA VAL A 185 -5.40 -11.42 8.28
C VAL A 185 -5.29 -12.79 8.94
N SER A 186 -6.41 -13.33 9.44
CA SER A 186 -6.49 -14.66 10.06
C SER A 186 -6.21 -15.83 9.12
N ALA A 187 -6.24 -15.61 7.80
CA ALA A 187 -5.90 -16.62 6.79
C ALA A 187 -4.41 -16.57 6.38
N ILE A 188 -3.65 -15.62 6.90
CA ILE A 188 -2.23 -15.47 6.60
C ILE A 188 -1.41 -16.29 7.58
N TYR A 189 -0.47 -17.07 7.05
CA TYR A 189 0.39 -17.93 7.87
C TYR A 189 1.48 -17.14 8.59
N ALA A 190 2.13 -16.23 7.87
CA ALA A 190 3.19 -15.40 8.40
C ALA A 190 3.29 -14.09 7.63
N PHE A 191 3.82 -13.06 8.29
CA PHE A 191 4.25 -11.82 7.66
C PHE A 191 5.76 -11.65 7.85
N SER A 192 6.43 -10.96 6.92
CA SER A 192 7.81 -10.55 7.11
C SER A 192 8.08 -9.09 6.70
N ASN A 193 8.94 -8.42 7.47
CA ASN A 193 9.37 -7.05 7.24
C ASN A 193 10.82 -7.02 6.71
N TRP A 194 11.01 -6.37 5.57
CA TRP A 194 12.31 -6.24 4.91
C TRP A 194 12.91 -4.82 4.96
N LEU A 195 12.25 -3.86 5.61
CA LEU A 195 12.59 -2.44 5.57
C LEU A 195 12.94 -1.81 6.92
N ASP A 196 12.37 -2.34 8.01
CA ASP A 196 12.65 -1.87 9.38
C ASP A 196 13.62 -2.80 10.12
#